data_AF-A0A815YG23-F1
#
_entry.id   AF-A0A815YG23-F1
#
_cell.length_a   1.000
_cell.length_b   1.000
_cell.length_c   1.000
_cell.angle_alpha   90.00
_cell.angle_beta   90.00
_cell.angle_gamma   90.00
#
_symmetry.space_group_name_H-M   'P 1'
#
loop_
_entity.id
_entity.type
_entity.pdbx_description
1 polymer ?
#
loop_
_entity_poly.entity_id
_entity_poly.type
_entity_poly.pdbx_seq_one_letter_code
_entity_poly.pdbx_strand_id
1 'polypeptide(L)'
;NKTFSSSSKRLDTALEFLDDKRYTDDRLSTICTYEIRNQRTALDIQHISLFPYEEEVLILPYSAFKIIDIQIHKDKLPNVEIKLKECEP
;
A
#
# COMPACT_ATOMS: atom_id res chain seq x y z
N ASN A 1 0.75 11.21 6.36
CA ASN A 1 1.64 10.92 5.21
C ASN A 1 2.24 12.25 4.71
N LYS A 2 3.56 12.47 4.74
CA LYS A 2 4.18 13.75 4.26
C LYS A 2 4.84 13.62 2.88
N THR A 3 4.93 12.41 2.35
CA THR A 3 5.56 12.08 1.08
C THR A 3 4.53 11.43 0.17
N PHE A 4 4.90 11.14 -1.07
CA PHE A 4 4.14 10.21 -1.87
C PHE A 4 4.25 8.81 -1.25
N SER A 5 3.20 8.01 -1.42
CA SER A 5 3.28 6.57 -1.18
C SER A 5 2.97 5.84 -2.48
N SER A 6 3.90 5.00 -2.91
CA SER A 6 3.68 4.12 -4.05
C SER A 6 2.86 2.92 -3.61
N SER A 7 1.93 2.50 -4.44
CA SER A 7 1.08 1.33 -4.20
C SER A 7 0.65 0.75 -5.53
N SER A 8 0.16 -0.48 -5.51
CA SER A 8 -0.26 -1.20 -6.70
C SER A 8 -1.72 -1.62 -6.57
N LYS A 9 -2.44 -1.67 -7.70
CA LYS A 9 -3.74 -2.33 -7.79
C LYS A 9 -3.63 -3.86 -7.63
N ARG A 10 -2.42 -4.40 -7.81
CA ARG A 10 -2.09 -5.81 -7.78
C ARG A 10 -1.45 -6.21 -6.45
N LEU A 11 -2.05 -7.21 -5.80
CA LEU A 11 -1.57 -7.72 -4.52
C LEU A 11 -0.18 -8.36 -4.65
N ASP A 12 0.04 -9.17 -5.68
CA ASP A 12 1.32 -9.85 -5.92
C ASP A 12 2.47 -8.86 -6.10
N THR A 13 2.28 -7.81 -6.91
CA THR A 13 3.26 -6.72 -7.06
C THR A 13 3.52 -6.01 -5.73
N ALA A 14 2.49 -5.71 -4.94
CA ALA A 14 2.68 -5.08 -3.63
C ALA A 14 3.47 -5.96 -2.64
N LEU A 15 3.31 -7.29 -2.72
CA LEU A 15 4.03 -8.25 -1.87
C LEU A 15 5.52 -8.36 -2.23
N GLU A 16 5.92 -8.06 -3.47
CA GLU A 16 7.34 -8.05 -3.86
C GLU A 16 8.15 -7.02 -3.06
N PHE A 17 7.52 -5.92 -2.62
CA PHE A 17 8.15 -4.93 -1.75
C PHE A 17 8.37 -5.43 -0.31
N LEU A 18 7.80 -6.57 0.07
CA LEU A 18 7.96 -7.20 1.38
C LEU A 18 9.07 -8.26 1.39
N ASP A 19 9.46 -8.82 0.23
CA ASP A 19 10.52 -9.85 0.11
C ASP A 19 11.93 -9.23 0.12
N ASP A 20 12.16 -8.30 1.06
CA ASP A 20 13.49 -7.75 1.27
C ASP A 20 14.29 -8.64 2.22
N LYS A 21 14.99 -9.62 1.64
CA LYS A 21 15.90 -10.56 2.32
C LYS A 21 17.07 -9.88 3.06
N ARG A 22 17.20 -8.54 2.98
CA ARG A 22 18.24 -7.77 3.67
C ARG A 22 17.98 -7.58 5.17
N TYR A 23 16.81 -7.95 5.69
CA TYR A 23 16.48 -7.81 7.11
C TYR A 23 16.35 -9.18 7.79
N THR A 24 17.24 -9.44 8.74
CA THR A 24 17.33 -10.71 9.50
C THR A 24 16.72 -10.61 10.90
N ASP A 25 15.65 -9.84 11.10
CA ASP A 25 15.15 -9.60 12.47
C ASP A 25 13.66 -9.25 12.51
N ASP A 26 13.04 -9.46 13.70
CA ASP A 26 11.63 -9.44 14.15
C ASP A 26 10.67 -8.31 13.65
N ARG A 27 10.84 -7.82 12.42
CA ARG A 27 10.04 -6.73 11.85
C ARG A 27 8.70 -7.24 11.34
N LEU A 28 7.65 -6.50 11.67
CA LEU A 28 6.32 -6.73 11.14
C LEU A 28 6.27 -6.36 9.65
N SER A 29 6.04 -7.36 8.80
CA SER A 29 5.77 -7.19 7.39
C SER A 29 4.30 -6.82 7.22
N THR A 30 4.06 -5.55 6.89
CA THR A 30 2.72 -4.97 6.88
C THR A 30 2.28 -4.70 5.45
N ILE A 31 1.07 -5.12 5.09
CA ILE A 31 0.38 -4.62 3.91
C ILE A 31 -0.77 -3.71 4.30
N CYS A 32 -0.93 -2.63 3.56
CA CYS A 32 -2.07 -1.73 3.67
C CYS A 32 -2.96 -1.90 2.44
N THR A 33 -4.25 -2.17 2.66
CA THR A 33 -5.25 -2.22 1.58
C THR A 33 -6.25 -1.10 1.76
N TYR A 34 -6.67 -0.49 0.66
CA TYR A 34 -7.65 0.60 0.68
C TYR A 34 -8.43 0.66 -0.63
N GLU A 35 -9.61 1.25 -0.55
CA GLU A 35 -10.42 1.61 -1.70
C GLU A 35 -10.35 3.13 -1.88
N ILE A 36 -9.82 3.57 -3.03
CA ILE A 36 -9.72 4.99 -3.38
C ILE A 36 -10.92 5.38 -4.23
N ARG A 37 -11.68 6.37 -3.79
CA ARG A 37 -12.84 6.93 -4.50
C ARG A 37 -12.60 8.37 -4.92
N ASN A 38 -11.69 9.09 -4.25
CA ASN A 38 -11.42 10.49 -4.52
C ASN A 38 -10.17 10.68 -5.39
N GLN A 39 -10.33 11.32 -6.55
CA GLN A 39 -9.23 11.65 -7.46
C GLN A 39 -8.18 12.60 -6.84
N ARG A 40 -8.49 13.26 -5.72
CA ARG A 40 -7.54 14.11 -4.96
C ARG A 40 -6.66 13.31 -4.00
N THR A 41 -6.94 12.03 -3.79
CA THR A 41 -6.14 11.18 -2.89
C THR A 41 -4.97 10.55 -3.61
N ALA A 42 -5.17 10.14 -4.87
CA ALA A 42 -4.17 9.40 -5.60
C ALA A 42 -4.26 9.61 -7.11
N LEU A 43 -3.13 9.36 -7.76
CA LEU A 43 -2.99 9.38 -9.20
C LEU A 43 -2.71 7.97 -9.70
N ASP A 44 -3.51 7.52 -10.65
CA ASP A 44 -3.17 6.35 -11.45
C ASP A 44 -2.08 6.75 -12.45
N ILE A 45 -0.88 6.20 -12.28
CA ILE A 45 0.29 6.55 -13.10
C ILE A 45 0.71 5.41 -14.03
N GLN A 46 -0.12 4.37 -14.15
CA GLN A 46 0.14 3.19 -14.98
C GLN A 46 0.57 3.57 -16.41
N HIS A 47 -0.12 4.52 -17.04
CA HIS A 47 0.10 4.88 -18.45
C HIS A 47 1.35 5.72 -18.73
N ILE A 48 1.95 6.30 -17.68
CA ILE A 48 3.15 7.14 -17.79
C ILE A 48 4.38 6.51 -17.11
N SER A 49 4.18 5.41 -16.38
CA SER A 49 5.24 4.67 -15.73
C SER A 49 6.12 3.93 -16.74
N LEU A 50 7.41 3.81 -16.41
CA LEU A 50 8.33 2.92 -17.12
C LEU A 50 7.95 1.43 -16.95
N PHE A 51 7.19 1.11 -15.90
CA PHE A 51 6.77 -0.24 -15.54
C PHE A 51 5.23 -0.34 -15.46
N PRO A 52 4.52 -0.25 -16.59
CA PRO A 52 3.05 -0.21 -16.61
C PRO A 52 2.37 -1.50 -16.11
N TYR A 53 3.12 -2.60 -16.02
CA TYR A 53 2.62 -3.88 -15.49
C TYR A 53 2.52 -3.90 -13.96
N GLU A 54 3.15 -2.95 -13.27
CA GLU A 54 3.03 -2.78 -11.81
C GLU A 54 1.69 -2.18 -11.40
N GLU A 55 0.94 -1.62 -12.35
CA GLU A 55 -0.36 -0.96 -12.09
C GLU A 55 -0.28 0.06 -10.94
N GLU A 56 0.77 0.87 -10.97
CA GLU A 56 1.11 1.78 -9.89
C GLU A 56 0.07 2.91 -9.73
N VAL A 57 -0.33 3.09 -8.48
CA VAL A 57 -1.16 4.19 -8.00
C VAL A 57 -0.36 4.97 -6.96
N LEU A 58 -0.13 6.24 -7.25
CA LEU A 58 0.66 7.12 -6.40
C LEU A 58 -0.27 7.90 -5.46
N ILE A 59 -0.20 7.59 -4.18
CA ILE A 59 -0.93 8.32 -3.13
C ILE A 59 -0.27 9.67 -2.91
N LEU A 60 -1.06 10.73 -2.98
CA LEU A 60 -0.59 12.10 -2.82
C LEU A 60 -0.20 12.39 -1.35
N PRO A 61 0.79 13.26 -1.12
CA PRO A 61 1.13 13.74 0.21
C PRO A 61 -0.08 14.32 0.93
N TYR A 62 -0.07 14.19 2.25
CA TYR A 62 -1.13 14.67 3.15
C TYR A 62 -2.50 13.97 3.01
N SER A 63 -2.62 12.97 2.13
CA SER A 63 -3.77 12.07 2.13
C SER A 63 -3.93 11.36 3.47
N ALA A 64 -5.16 11.35 3.98
CA ALA A 64 -5.51 10.79 5.28
C ALA A 64 -6.45 9.59 5.11
N PHE A 65 -6.15 8.53 5.86
CA PHE A 65 -6.93 7.32 5.88
C PHE A 65 -7.25 6.95 7.33
N LYS A 66 -8.45 6.42 7.54
CA LYS A 66 -8.86 5.81 8.80
C LYS A 66 -8.55 4.31 8.74
N ILE A 67 -7.94 3.79 9.80
CA ILE A 67 -7.83 2.34 10.00
C ILE A 67 -9.22 1.80 10.33
N ILE A 68 -9.67 0.82 9.55
CA ILE A 68 -10.97 0.17 9.76
C ILE A 68 -10.83 -1.25 10.29
N ASP A 69 -9.70 -1.92 10.03
CA ASP A 69 -9.42 -3.26 10.53
C ASP A 69 -7.91 -3.50 10.59
N ILE A 70 -7.47 -4.32 11.54
CA ILE A 70 -6.08 -4.79 11.67
C ILE A 70 -6.12 -6.30 11.95
N GLN A 71 -5.48 -7.08 11.09
CA GLN A 71 -5.33 -8.51 11.26
C GLN A 71 -3.85 -8.85 11.43
N ILE A 72 -3.55 -9.71 12.40
CA ILE A 72 -2.18 -10.13 12.73
C ILE A 72 -2.08 -11.65 12.54
N HIS A 73 -1.08 -12.08 11.79
CA HIS A 73 -0.81 -13.47 11.47
C HIS A 73 0.58 -13.85 11.98
N LYS A 74 0.70 -14.98 12.67
CA LYS A 74 2.00 -15.41 13.24
C LYS A 74 2.93 -16.05 12.20
N ASP A 75 2.36 -16.76 11.23
CA ASP A 75 3.12 -17.65 10.33
C ASP A 75 2.84 -17.37 8.85
N LYS A 76 2.43 -16.15 8.50
CA LYS A 76 2.11 -15.72 7.13
C LYS A 76 2.82 -14.40 6.82
N LEU A 77 3.26 -14.23 5.57
CA LEU A 77 3.68 -12.95 5.00
C LEU A 77 2.53 -12.41 4.13
N PRO A 78 2.06 -11.16 4.34
CA PRO A 78 2.40 -10.24 5.43
C PRO A 78 1.88 -10.76 6.77
N ASN A 79 2.60 -10.43 7.85
CA ASN A 79 2.19 -10.79 9.22
C ASN A 79 1.24 -9.75 9.82
N VAL A 80 1.08 -8.59 9.18
CA VAL A 80 0.06 -7.60 9.51
C VAL A 80 -0.68 -7.16 8.23
N GLU A 81 -2.00 -7.27 8.25
CA GLU A 81 -2.87 -6.72 7.21
C GLU A 81 -3.68 -5.56 7.81
N ILE A 82 -3.50 -4.35 7.27
CA ILE A 82 -4.22 -3.15 7.70
C ILE A 82 -5.20 -2.76 6.60
N LYS A 83 -6.49 -2.73 6.94
CA LYS A 83 -7.51 -2.20 6.05
C LYS A 83 -7.74 -0.72 6.37
N LEU A 84 -7.61 0.10 5.34
CA LEU A 84 -7.70 1.54 5.39
C LEU A 84 -8.92 2.01 4.58
N LYS A 85 -9.58 3.06 5.06
CA LYS A 85 -10.65 3.76 4.35
C LYS A 85 -10.25 5.23 4.20
N GLU A 86 -10.44 5.79 3.01
CA GLU A 86 -10.27 7.24 2.82
C GLU A 86 -11.11 8.01 3.84
N CYS A 87 -10.51 9.03 4.44
CA CYS A 87 -11.28 10.03 5.15
C CYS A 87 -12.08 10.84 4.11
N GLU A 88 -13.35 11.14 4.40
CA GLU A 88 -14.10 12.07 3.56
C GLU A 88 -13.38 13.42 3.53
N PRO A 89 -13.29 14.07 2.36
CA PRO A 89 -12.73 15.41 2.26
C PRO A 89 -13.58 16.46 2.98
#